data_AF-K2DW33-F1
#
_entry.id   AF-K2DW33-F1
#
_cell.length_a   1.000
_cell.length_b   1.000
_cell.length_c   1.000
_cell.angle_alpha   90.00
_cell.angle_beta   90.00
_cell.angle_gamma   90.00
#
_symmetry.space_group_name_H-M   'P 1'
#
loop_
_entity.id
_entity.type
_entity.pdbx_description
1 polymer ?
#
loop_
_entity_poly.entity_id
_entity_poly.type
_entity_poly.pdbx_seq_one_letter_code
_entity_poly.pdbx_strand_id
1 'polypeptide(L)'
;MNTLDQLHCGDLRGARQVKLACGLTAFPRALFELADTLEILDLSGNALTSLPDDLNRLSKLRILFCSDNQFTELPEVLGRCPQLCMVGFRANQIRTVSEKGLPPLLRWLILTDNRINELPAQIGDCTQLQKLMLSGNQLKTLPPELSRCSRLELLRVAANQLTELPEWLMTMPRLSWLAYAGNPFCEAPGRSAQVATLITSIPWDRLRIVHPLGEGASGVIYMAELFHRDQVLPVAVKIFKGDITSDGLPLSEMTTCIQAGKHPGLIPVLGRIAHHPAGANGLVMSLIDTRFRNLADPPSLQSCTRDVYAQGVRFDLTTILHLTLDIAAAAHHLHQQGIIHGDLYAHNILHEEQGRALLGDFGAASLYPPGPLALHSRLQQLEVRAFGCLLEELVERSDMPAGSDDRLTTLHQLKARCLSDIPTSRPSFQEIEQELGVIASTCAKHGLIPVETMPVLVKQPAKA
;
A
#
# COMPACT_ATOMS: atom_id res chain seq x y z
N MET A 1 17.50 -15.22 12.65
CA MET A 1 17.36 -14.53 13.95
C MET A 1 18.68 -14.73 14.68
N ASN A 2 19.35 -13.65 15.11
CA ASN A 2 20.61 -13.74 15.83
C ASN A 2 20.34 -13.87 17.34
N THR A 3 21.30 -14.41 18.09
CA THR A 3 21.22 -14.55 19.53
C THR A 3 22.18 -13.60 20.25
N LEU A 4 21.90 -13.34 21.52
CA LEU A 4 22.79 -12.55 22.36
C LEU A 4 24.13 -13.26 22.61
N ASP A 5 24.09 -14.60 22.70
CA ASP A 5 25.31 -15.41 22.85
C ASP A 5 26.23 -15.28 21.64
N GLN A 6 25.69 -15.36 20.42
CA GLN A 6 26.44 -15.11 19.17
C GLN A 6 27.09 -13.73 19.15
N LEU A 7 26.40 -12.71 19.68
CA LEU A 7 26.96 -11.37 19.81
C LEU A 7 28.13 -11.34 20.81
N HIS A 8 27.96 -11.98 21.98
CA HIS A 8 28.95 -11.97 23.06
C HIS A 8 30.18 -12.81 22.77
N CYS A 9 30.05 -13.96 22.09
CA CYS A 9 31.19 -14.79 21.71
C CYS A 9 31.92 -14.29 20.45
N GLY A 10 31.39 -13.25 19.79
CA GLY A 10 32.01 -12.61 18.63
C GLY A 10 31.72 -13.27 17.28
N ASP A 11 30.76 -14.20 17.22
CA ASP A 11 30.35 -14.88 15.97
C ASP A 11 29.75 -13.90 14.95
N LEU A 12 29.27 -12.75 15.41
CA LEU A 12 28.72 -11.69 14.56
C LEU A 12 29.78 -10.69 14.07
N ARG A 13 31.07 -10.90 14.35
CA ARG A 13 32.12 -9.99 13.88
C ARG A 13 32.06 -9.82 12.36
N GLY A 14 32.03 -8.56 11.91
CA GLY A 14 31.93 -8.22 10.50
C GLY A 14 30.52 -8.29 9.92
N ALA A 15 29.50 -8.63 10.72
CA ALA A 15 28.12 -8.65 10.27
C ALA A 15 27.67 -7.26 9.83
N ARG A 16 26.96 -7.22 8.69
CA ARG A 16 26.31 -6.01 8.18
C ARG A 16 24.86 -5.89 8.59
N GLN A 17 24.25 -6.99 9.00
CA GLN A 17 22.85 -7.06 9.38
C GLN A 17 22.74 -7.88 10.67
N VAL A 18 22.06 -7.34 11.68
CA VAL A 18 21.82 -8.02 12.94
C VAL A 18 20.35 -7.87 13.32
N LYS A 19 19.72 -8.99 13.69
CA LYS A 19 18.38 -9.04 14.26
C LYS A 19 18.41 -9.70 15.64
N LEU A 20 18.07 -8.96 16.68
CA LEU A 20 17.95 -9.47 18.05
C LEU A 20 16.51 -9.26 18.55
N ALA A 21 15.85 -10.35 18.92
CA ALA A 21 14.49 -10.36 19.45
C ALA A 21 14.40 -11.43 20.54
N CYS A 22 15.02 -11.12 21.68
CA CYS A 22 15.25 -12.05 22.78
C CYS A 22 14.82 -11.46 24.13
N GLY A 23 13.84 -10.55 24.12
CA GLY A 23 13.31 -9.91 25.31
C GLY A 23 14.25 -8.86 25.90
N LEU A 24 15.01 -8.15 25.06
CA LEU A 24 15.95 -7.12 25.50
C LEU A 24 15.23 -6.00 26.26
N THR A 25 15.68 -5.69 27.46
CA THR A 25 15.19 -4.54 28.27
C THR A 25 16.11 -3.33 28.15
N ALA A 26 17.33 -3.51 27.63
CA ALA A 26 18.30 -2.47 27.37
C ALA A 26 19.09 -2.77 26.09
N PHE A 27 19.65 -1.73 25.47
CA PHE A 27 20.48 -1.86 24.28
C PHE A 27 21.76 -2.67 24.58
N PRO A 28 22.05 -3.76 23.85
CA PRO A 28 23.27 -4.53 24.04
C PRO A 28 24.51 -3.74 23.63
N ARG A 29 25.32 -3.30 24.60
CA ARG A 29 26.55 -2.52 24.34
C ARG A 29 27.55 -3.26 23.42
N ALA A 30 27.54 -4.59 23.41
CA ALA A 30 28.38 -5.40 22.52
C ALA A 30 28.11 -5.17 21.02
N LEU A 31 26.95 -4.59 20.64
CA LEU A 31 26.69 -4.17 19.25
C LEU A 31 27.70 -3.13 18.75
N PHE A 32 28.33 -2.36 19.64
CA PHE A 32 29.36 -1.40 19.25
C PHE A 32 30.64 -2.05 18.73
N GLU A 33 30.87 -3.33 18.98
CA GLU A 33 31.97 -4.10 18.35
C GLU A 33 31.76 -4.26 16.83
N LEU A 34 30.55 -3.97 16.34
CA LEU A 34 30.19 -4.02 14.91
C LEU A 34 30.13 -2.63 14.27
N ALA A 35 30.61 -1.58 14.95
CA ALA A 35 30.52 -0.19 14.50
C ALA A 35 31.07 0.05 13.09
N ASP A 36 32.08 -0.71 12.69
CA ASP A 36 32.73 -0.60 11.39
C ASP A 36 32.04 -1.38 10.27
N THR A 37 31.02 -2.19 10.56
CA THR A 37 30.35 -3.05 9.55
C THR A 37 28.84 -2.99 9.55
N LEU A 38 28.20 -2.70 10.69
CA LEU A 38 26.75 -2.81 10.85
C LEU A 38 26.01 -1.75 10.03
N GLU A 39 25.20 -2.19 9.08
CA GLU A 39 24.37 -1.35 8.20
C GLU A 39 22.87 -1.45 8.55
N ILE A 40 22.41 -2.61 9.00
CA ILE A 40 21.00 -2.88 9.34
C ILE A 40 20.92 -3.47 10.74
N LEU A 41 20.15 -2.83 11.61
CA LEU A 41 19.88 -3.30 12.96
C LEU A 41 18.38 -3.43 13.18
N ASP A 42 17.93 -4.64 13.48
CA ASP A 42 16.55 -4.94 13.87
C ASP A 42 16.50 -5.41 15.33
N LEU A 43 15.94 -4.54 16.18
CA LEU A 43 15.66 -4.77 17.59
C LEU A 43 14.16 -4.89 17.86
N SER A 44 13.36 -5.26 16.86
CA SER A 44 11.91 -5.38 17.01
C SER A 44 11.51 -6.55 17.90
N GLY A 45 10.39 -6.44 18.61
CA GLY A 45 9.88 -7.51 19.48
C GLY A 45 10.69 -7.68 20.77
N ASN A 46 11.06 -6.57 21.41
CA ASN A 46 11.75 -6.54 22.69
C ASN A 46 11.01 -5.63 23.69
N ALA A 47 11.64 -5.25 24.80
CA ALA A 47 11.09 -4.38 25.83
C ALA A 47 11.96 -3.12 26.02
N LEU A 48 12.55 -2.61 24.94
CA LEU A 48 13.39 -1.41 24.97
C LEU A 48 12.54 -0.16 25.20
N THR A 49 13.03 0.72 26.06
CA THR A 49 12.43 2.04 26.33
C THR A 49 13.29 3.20 25.81
N SER A 50 14.57 2.95 25.54
CA SER A 50 15.55 3.95 25.11
C SER A 50 16.65 3.33 24.23
N LEU A 51 17.37 4.19 23.51
CA LEU A 51 18.61 3.87 22.79
C LEU A 51 19.76 4.64 23.43
N PRO A 52 21.01 4.14 23.35
CA PRO A 52 22.15 4.81 23.98
C PRO A 52 22.50 6.12 23.29
N ASP A 53 22.94 7.12 24.05
CA ASP A 53 23.30 8.46 23.54
C ASP A 53 24.46 8.47 22.55
N ASP A 54 25.23 7.39 22.48
CA ASP A 54 26.36 7.19 21.57
C ASP A 54 26.05 6.19 20.44
N LEU A 55 24.77 5.95 20.12
CA LEU A 55 24.36 5.09 18.99
C LEU A 55 25.00 5.50 17.65
N ASN A 56 25.26 6.80 17.48
CA ASN A 56 25.92 7.36 16.30
C ASN A 56 27.36 6.84 16.07
N ARG A 57 27.95 6.12 17.03
CA ARG A 57 29.18 5.34 16.83
C ARG A 57 29.04 4.27 15.77
N LEU A 58 27.83 3.75 15.55
CA LEU A 58 27.51 2.85 14.43
C LEU A 58 27.46 3.66 13.13
N SER A 59 28.62 4.15 12.68
CA SER A 59 28.74 5.15 11.61
C SER A 59 28.20 4.69 10.25
N LYS A 60 28.11 3.37 10.04
CA LYS A 60 27.56 2.74 8.83
C LYS A 60 26.08 2.37 8.94
N LEU A 61 25.44 2.59 10.09
CA LEU A 61 24.04 2.21 10.29
C LEU A 61 23.12 3.02 9.38
N ARG A 62 22.40 2.32 8.51
CA ARG A 62 21.47 2.88 7.51
C ARG A 62 20.02 2.60 7.85
N ILE A 63 19.75 1.46 8.48
CA ILE A 63 18.40 0.99 8.76
C ILE A 63 18.31 0.55 10.22
N LEU A 64 17.33 1.11 10.94
CA LEU A 64 17.02 0.74 12.32
C LEU A 64 15.53 0.40 12.46
N PHE A 65 15.25 -0.82 12.93
CA PHE A 65 13.91 -1.24 13.33
C PHE A 65 13.88 -1.50 14.84
N CYS A 66 12.91 -0.89 15.51
CA CYS A 66 12.63 -0.99 16.94
C CYS A 66 11.10 -1.18 17.15
N SER A 67 10.43 -1.86 16.23
CA SER A 67 8.99 -2.09 16.32
C SER A 67 8.64 -3.00 17.50
N ASP A 68 7.42 -2.93 18.02
CA ASP A 68 6.95 -3.81 19.10
C ASP A 68 7.89 -3.75 20.33
N ASN A 69 8.06 -2.53 20.85
CA ASN A 69 8.87 -2.18 22.02
C ASN A 69 8.08 -1.23 22.95
N GLN A 70 8.75 -0.55 23.89
CA GLN A 70 8.12 0.30 24.91
C GLN A 70 8.58 1.77 24.84
N PHE A 71 8.98 2.25 23.66
CA PHE A 71 9.41 3.64 23.47
C PHE A 71 8.22 4.60 23.66
N THR A 72 8.42 5.66 24.45
CA THR A 72 7.43 6.75 24.66
C THR A 72 7.76 8.03 23.89
N GLU A 73 8.96 8.11 23.34
CA GLU A 73 9.47 9.21 22.51
C GLU A 73 10.31 8.64 21.36
N LEU A 74 10.40 9.35 20.24
CA LEU A 74 11.37 9.03 19.20
C LEU A 74 12.77 9.46 19.68
N PRO A 75 13.75 8.54 19.83
CA PRO A 75 15.04 8.87 20.43
C PRO A 75 15.82 9.94 19.66
N GLU A 76 16.29 10.98 20.35
CA GLU A 76 17.03 12.10 19.72
C GLU A 76 18.39 11.69 19.14
N VAL A 77 18.96 10.57 19.60
CA VAL A 77 20.23 10.07 19.04
C VAL A 77 20.12 9.69 17.56
N LEU A 78 18.91 9.40 17.07
CA LEU A 78 18.69 9.06 15.67
C LEU A 78 19.09 10.20 14.73
N GLY A 79 18.81 11.46 15.08
CA GLY A 79 19.21 12.61 14.26
C GLY A 79 20.73 12.83 14.19
N ARG A 80 21.49 12.22 15.10
CA ARG A 80 22.96 12.24 15.10
C ARG A 80 23.60 11.10 14.30
N CYS A 81 22.80 10.17 13.75
CA CYS A 81 23.30 9.06 12.96
C CYS A 81 23.45 9.46 11.48
N PRO A 82 24.69 9.60 10.95
CA PRO A 82 24.93 10.32 9.69
C PRO A 82 24.45 9.58 8.43
N GLN A 83 24.32 8.25 8.49
CA GLN A 83 23.92 7.42 7.35
C GLN A 83 22.50 6.84 7.50
N LEU A 84 21.83 7.12 8.63
CA LEU A 84 20.54 6.54 8.94
C LEU A 84 19.47 7.13 8.03
N CYS A 85 18.85 6.26 7.23
CA CYS A 85 17.87 6.67 6.22
C CYS A 85 16.53 5.93 6.34
N MET A 86 16.47 4.83 7.10
CA MET A 86 15.23 4.11 7.36
C MET A 86 15.07 3.84 8.86
N VAL A 87 13.94 4.27 9.40
CA VAL A 87 13.64 4.23 10.82
C VAL A 87 12.24 3.66 11.02
N GLY A 88 12.10 2.59 11.81
CA GLY A 88 10.81 2.02 12.14
C GLY A 88 10.61 1.75 13.62
N PHE A 89 9.53 2.30 14.17
CA PHE A 89 9.07 2.16 15.56
C PHE A 89 7.57 1.85 15.57
N ARG A 90 7.12 0.88 14.76
CA ARG A 90 5.71 0.47 14.76
C ARG A 90 5.32 -0.11 16.13
N ALA A 91 4.06 0.02 16.56
CA ALA A 91 3.53 -0.65 17.75
C ALA A 91 4.38 -0.36 19.00
N ASN A 92 4.55 0.93 19.28
CA ASN A 92 5.22 1.44 20.47
C ASN A 92 4.23 2.32 21.25
N GLN A 93 4.73 3.19 22.12
CA GLN A 93 3.92 4.10 22.92
C GLN A 93 4.32 5.57 22.69
N ILE A 94 4.91 5.86 21.53
CA ILE A 94 5.51 7.17 21.23
C ILE A 94 4.43 8.25 21.25
N ARG A 95 4.64 9.27 22.08
CA ARG A 95 3.78 10.46 22.16
C ARG A 95 4.43 11.68 21.52
N THR A 96 5.76 11.73 21.56
CA THR A 96 6.55 12.90 21.14
C THR A 96 7.57 12.49 20.09
N VAL A 97 7.58 13.23 18.98
CA VAL A 97 8.60 13.17 17.95
C VAL A 97 9.41 14.47 18.06
N SER A 98 10.59 14.41 18.66
CA SER A 98 11.49 15.56 18.76
C SER A 98 12.09 15.88 17.38
N GLU A 99 12.28 17.17 17.09
CA GLU A 99 12.98 17.64 15.88
C GLU A 99 14.40 17.05 15.77
N LYS A 100 15.06 16.79 16.90
CA LYS A 100 16.40 16.20 16.96
C LYS A 100 16.41 14.70 16.68
N GLY A 101 15.25 14.03 16.73
CA GLY A 101 15.11 12.62 16.44
C GLY A 101 15.03 12.28 14.95
N LEU A 102 15.03 13.29 14.07
CA LEU A 102 14.88 13.12 12.62
C LEU A 102 16.26 13.10 11.92
N PRO A 103 16.68 11.97 11.32
CA PRO A 103 17.95 11.89 10.59
C PRO A 103 17.95 12.75 9.32
N PRO A 104 19.08 13.38 8.95
CA PRO A 104 19.16 14.26 7.79
C PRO A 104 18.96 13.53 6.44
N LEU A 105 19.24 12.22 6.39
CA LEU A 105 19.08 11.39 5.20
C LEU A 105 17.80 10.53 5.24
N LEU A 106 16.84 10.86 6.11
CA LEU A 106 15.62 10.09 6.31
C LEU A 106 14.82 9.96 5.00
N ARG A 107 14.67 8.72 4.54
CA ARG A 107 13.87 8.32 3.36
C ARG A 107 12.59 7.61 3.75
N TRP A 108 12.61 6.86 4.86
CA TRP A 108 11.49 6.06 5.31
C TRP A 108 11.33 6.15 6.83
N LEU A 109 10.18 6.64 7.27
CA LEU A 109 9.80 6.71 8.69
C LEU A 109 8.51 5.91 8.94
N ILE A 110 8.59 4.91 9.83
CA ILE A 110 7.43 4.12 10.29
C ILE A 110 7.17 4.41 11.75
N LEU A 111 6.03 5.04 12.03
CA LEU A 111 5.53 5.34 13.37
C LEU A 111 4.08 4.86 13.54
N THR A 112 3.65 3.89 12.73
CA THR A 112 2.33 3.25 12.81
C THR A 112 2.06 2.71 14.21
N ASP A 113 0.82 2.82 14.68
CA ASP A 113 0.36 2.27 15.95
C ASP A 113 1.17 2.79 17.14
N ASN A 114 1.02 4.10 17.38
CA ASN A 114 1.65 4.83 18.48
C ASN A 114 0.60 5.80 19.09
N ARG A 115 1.04 6.82 19.84
CA ARG A 115 0.17 7.79 20.52
C ARG A 115 0.57 9.23 20.19
N ILE A 116 1.06 9.46 18.97
CA ILE A 116 1.59 10.75 18.52
C ILE A 116 0.43 11.71 18.32
N ASN A 117 0.48 12.87 18.97
CA ASN A 117 -0.55 13.92 18.86
C ASN A 117 -0.22 14.96 17.79
N GLU A 118 1.07 15.20 17.55
CA GLU A 118 1.58 16.17 16.58
C GLU A 118 2.95 15.75 16.05
N LEU A 119 3.29 16.23 14.85
CA LEU A 119 4.63 16.11 14.29
C LEU A 119 5.33 17.47 14.38
N PRO A 120 6.66 17.50 14.60
CA PRO A 120 7.43 18.73 14.57
C PRO A 120 7.46 19.31 13.15
N ALA A 121 7.49 20.64 13.02
CA ALA A 121 7.60 21.32 11.73
C ALA A 121 8.85 20.90 10.92
N GLN A 122 9.92 20.51 11.62
CA GLN A 122 11.19 20.06 11.07
C GLN A 122 11.09 18.74 10.30
N ILE A 123 9.95 18.04 10.34
CA ILE A 123 9.70 16.96 9.39
C ILE A 123 9.82 17.46 7.93
N GLY A 124 9.49 18.73 7.68
CA GLY A 124 9.67 19.37 6.38
C GLY A 124 11.13 19.50 5.92
N ASP A 125 12.09 19.38 6.82
CA ASP A 125 13.52 19.43 6.50
C ASP A 125 14.04 18.06 6.00
N CYS A 126 13.24 16.99 6.17
CA CYS A 126 13.52 15.65 5.64
C CYS A 126 13.23 15.59 4.13
N THR A 127 13.98 16.34 3.32
CA THR A 127 13.76 16.47 1.86
C THR A 127 13.97 15.17 1.07
N GLN A 128 14.58 14.16 1.69
CA GLN A 128 14.76 12.81 1.12
C GLN A 128 13.60 11.86 1.43
N LEU A 129 12.62 12.28 2.23
CA LEU A 129 11.53 11.43 2.69
C LEU A 129 10.65 10.98 1.51
N GLN A 130 10.49 9.68 1.37
CA GLN A 130 9.69 9.01 0.33
C GLN A 130 8.48 8.29 0.92
N LYS A 131 8.62 7.75 2.14
CA LYS A 131 7.59 6.93 2.78
C LYS A 131 7.40 7.33 4.23
N LEU A 132 6.18 7.72 4.58
CA LEU A 132 5.79 8.15 5.93
C LEU A 132 4.55 7.39 6.40
N MET A 133 4.73 6.52 7.40
CA MET A 133 3.67 5.67 7.94
C MET A 133 3.28 6.16 9.34
N LEU A 134 2.07 6.71 9.48
CA LEU A 134 1.55 7.33 10.71
C LEU A 134 0.17 6.79 11.10
N SER A 135 -0.32 5.73 10.45
CA SER A 135 -1.62 5.13 10.77
C SER A 135 -1.70 4.72 12.24
N GLY A 136 -2.86 4.90 12.89
CA GLY A 136 -3.04 4.50 14.28
C GLY A 136 -2.29 5.39 15.25
N ASN A 137 -2.46 6.70 15.11
CA ASN A 137 -1.95 7.70 16.04
C ASN A 137 -3.09 8.62 16.50
N GLN A 138 -2.76 9.74 17.12
CA GLN A 138 -3.69 10.72 17.66
C GLN A 138 -3.53 12.09 16.97
N LEU A 139 -3.01 12.10 15.73
CA LEU A 139 -2.73 13.32 14.99
C LEU A 139 -4.03 14.08 14.71
N LYS A 140 -4.07 15.36 15.10
CA LYS A 140 -5.20 16.26 14.83
C LYS A 140 -5.02 17.06 13.54
N THR A 141 -3.78 17.32 13.18
CA THR A 141 -3.38 18.01 11.95
C THR A 141 -2.06 17.42 11.44
N LEU A 142 -1.69 17.78 10.21
CA LEU A 142 -0.34 17.57 9.67
C LEU A 142 0.34 18.94 9.55
N PRO A 143 1.64 19.07 9.91
CA PRO A 143 2.33 20.35 9.82
C PRO A 143 2.43 20.83 8.35
N PRO A 144 2.13 22.10 8.04
CA PRO A 144 2.24 22.64 6.68
C PRO A 144 3.62 22.45 6.05
N GLU A 145 4.68 22.43 6.85
CA GLU A 145 6.07 22.24 6.42
C GLU A 145 6.30 20.88 5.75
N LEU A 146 5.46 19.87 6.01
CA LEU A 146 5.55 18.57 5.34
C LEU A 146 5.40 18.69 3.81
N SER A 147 4.78 19.77 3.32
CA SER A 147 4.74 20.12 1.89
C SER A 147 6.12 20.32 1.25
N ARG A 148 7.18 20.57 2.05
CA ARG A 148 8.57 20.68 1.57
C ARG A 148 9.19 19.33 1.22
N CYS A 149 8.63 18.21 1.69
CA CYS A 149 9.04 16.86 1.35
C CYS A 149 8.57 16.48 -0.07
N SER A 150 9.08 17.16 -1.09
CA SER A 150 8.68 16.98 -2.50
C SER A 150 8.94 15.57 -3.07
N ARG A 151 9.72 14.74 -2.36
CA ARG A 151 9.97 13.33 -2.69
C ARG A 151 9.00 12.35 -2.03
N LEU A 152 8.08 12.82 -1.20
CA LEU A 152 7.11 11.97 -0.52
C LEU A 152 6.19 11.32 -1.55
N GLU A 153 6.21 10.00 -1.60
CA GLU A 153 5.44 9.17 -2.54
C GLU A 153 4.31 8.42 -1.83
N LEU A 154 4.54 7.99 -0.59
CA LEU A 154 3.58 7.23 0.21
C LEU A 154 3.36 7.89 1.57
N LEU A 155 2.10 8.21 1.87
CA LEU A 155 1.65 8.73 3.17
C LEU A 155 0.50 7.89 3.72
N ARG A 156 0.68 7.31 4.90
CA ARG A 156 -0.41 6.65 5.63
C ARG A 156 -0.75 7.45 6.88
N VAL A 157 -1.97 7.95 6.96
CA VAL A 157 -2.51 8.70 8.12
C VAL A 157 -3.87 8.16 8.56
N ALA A 158 -4.19 6.93 8.19
CA ALA A 158 -5.44 6.27 8.56
C ALA A 158 -5.59 6.15 10.09
N ALA A 159 -6.81 6.18 10.59
CA ALA A 159 -7.14 6.10 12.02
C ALA A 159 -6.28 7.04 12.88
N ASN A 160 -6.46 8.33 12.61
CA ASN A 160 -5.99 9.44 13.42
C ASN A 160 -7.20 10.29 13.85
N GLN A 161 -6.95 11.51 14.33
CA GLN A 161 -7.97 12.48 14.74
C GLN A 161 -8.06 13.67 13.77
N LEU A 162 -7.66 13.48 12.51
CA LEU A 162 -7.69 14.55 11.51
C LEU A 162 -9.15 14.94 11.23
N THR A 163 -9.43 16.24 11.23
CA THR A 163 -10.75 16.77 10.88
C THR A 163 -10.89 17.16 9.42
N GLU A 164 -9.77 17.21 8.69
CA GLU A 164 -9.71 17.46 7.25
C GLU A 164 -8.38 16.98 6.67
N LEU A 165 -8.30 16.89 5.34
CA LEU A 165 -7.03 16.75 4.62
C LEU A 165 -6.51 18.14 4.27
N PRO A 166 -5.25 18.48 4.59
CA PRO A 166 -4.71 19.78 4.23
C PRO A 166 -4.54 19.94 2.72
N GLU A 167 -4.83 21.13 2.19
CA GLU A 167 -4.85 21.40 0.75
C GLU A 167 -3.51 21.14 0.06
N TRP A 168 -2.39 21.35 0.76
CA TRP A 168 -1.05 21.15 0.22
C TRP A 168 -0.75 19.69 -0.15
N LEU A 169 -1.49 18.71 0.39
CA LEU A 169 -1.34 17.31 -0.05
C LEU A 169 -1.63 17.16 -1.54
N MET A 170 -2.60 17.93 -2.04
CA MET A 170 -3.04 17.87 -3.44
C MET A 170 -2.06 18.54 -4.40
N THR A 171 -1.03 19.24 -3.88
CA THR A 171 0.00 19.88 -4.68
C THR A 171 1.33 19.13 -4.63
N MET A 172 1.42 18.04 -3.85
CA MET A 172 2.64 17.25 -3.72
C MET A 172 2.97 16.57 -5.06
N PRO A 173 4.16 16.84 -5.65
CA PRO A 173 4.47 16.40 -7.01
C PRO A 173 4.63 14.88 -7.11
N ARG A 174 5.03 14.21 -6.03
CA ARG A 174 5.33 12.77 -6.05
C ARG A 174 4.38 11.89 -5.27
N LEU A 175 3.43 12.46 -4.53
CA LEU A 175 2.49 11.67 -3.73
C LEU A 175 1.60 10.84 -4.65
N SER A 176 1.66 9.53 -4.46
CA SER A 176 0.95 8.51 -5.26
C SER A 176 0.01 7.68 -4.41
N TRP A 177 0.45 7.33 -3.20
CA TRP A 177 -0.26 6.41 -2.30
C TRP A 177 -0.61 7.12 -1.00
N LEU A 178 -1.91 7.33 -0.79
CA LEU A 178 -2.45 8.03 0.36
C LEU A 178 -3.55 7.18 1.00
N ALA A 179 -3.40 6.87 2.29
CA ALA A 179 -4.47 6.28 3.09
C ALA A 179 -4.85 7.21 4.24
N TYR A 180 -6.15 7.48 4.39
CA TYR A 180 -6.67 8.38 5.42
C TYR A 180 -7.97 7.88 6.06
N ALA A 181 -8.44 6.68 5.72
CA ALA A 181 -9.65 6.08 6.30
C ALA A 181 -9.59 6.03 7.84
N GLY A 182 -10.75 6.12 8.50
CA GLY A 182 -10.83 6.05 9.96
C GLY A 182 -10.51 7.36 10.69
N ASN A 183 -10.35 8.47 9.98
CA ASN A 183 -10.34 9.80 10.59
C ASN A 183 -11.78 10.34 10.77
N PRO A 184 -12.02 11.27 11.72
CA PRO A 184 -13.34 11.87 11.98
C PRO A 184 -14.11 12.33 10.73
N PHE A 185 -13.43 12.94 9.75
CA PHE A 185 -14.10 13.42 8.52
C PHE A 185 -14.60 12.27 7.62
N CYS A 186 -14.15 11.04 7.81
CA CYS A 186 -14.61 9.87 7.05
C CYS A 186 -15.93 9.29 7.58
N GLU A 187 -16.37 9.65 8.80
CA GLU A 187 -17.55 9.03 9.41
C GLU A 187 -18.85 9.36 8.68
N ALA A 188 -19.02 10.60 8.23
CA ALA A 188 -20.24 11.03 7.53
C ALA A 188 -20.42 10.30 6.18
N PRO A 189 -19.41 10.23 5.29
CA PRO A 189 -19.46 9.37 4.11
C PRO A 189 -19.70 7.89 4.44
N GLY A 190 -19.05 7.37 5.49
CA GLY A 190 -19.16 5.97 5.91
C GLY A 190 -20.57 5.55 6.30
N ARG A 191 -21.32 6.39 7.02
CA ARG A 191 -22.71 6.10 7.41
C ARG A 191 -23.66 6.08 6.20
N SER A 192 -23.51 7.03 5.27
CA SER A 192 -24.32 7.08 4.05
C SER A 192 -24.08 5.87 3.15
N ALA A 193 -22.81 5.45 3.01
CA ALA A 193 -22.42 4.26 2.27
C ALA A 193 -23.01 2.97 2.85
N GLN A 194 -22.92 2.80 4.18
CA GLN A 194 -23.44 1.60 4.86
C GLN A 194 -24.96 1.43 4.71
N VAL A 195 -25.72 2.53 4.58
CA VAL A 195 -27.17 2.49 4.36
C VAL A 195 -27.51 2.19 2.89
N ALA A 196 -26.66 2.62 1.94
CA ALA A 196 -26.91 2.45 0.51
C ALA A 196 -26.56 1.04 -0.01
N THR A 197 -25.58 0.34 0.57
CA THR A 197 -25.11 -0.95 0.04
C THR A 197 -25.71 -2.15 0.78
N LEU A 198 -26.79 -2.72 0.23
CA LEU A 198 -27.34 -4.00 0.66
C LEU A 198 -26.43 -5.16 0.19
N ILE A 199 -25.44 -5.54 0.99
CA ILE A 199 -24.68 -6.77 0.75
C ILE A 199 -25.37 -7.99 1.39
N THR A 200 -25.26 -9.14 0.72
CA THR A 200 -25.72 -10.41 1.26
C THR A 200 -25.04 -10.74 2.58
N SER A 201 -25.85 -11.01 3.60
CA SER A 201 -25.41 -11.54 4.90
C SER A 201 -25.30 -13.06 4.80
N ILE A 202 -24.11 -13.61 5.06
CA ILE A 202 -23.82 -15.05 4.99
C ILE A 202 -23.61 -15.58 6.43
N PRO A 203 -24.55 -16.35 6.97
CA PRO A 203 -24.40 -17.00 8.27
C PRO A 203 -23.16 -17.88 8.35
N TRP A 204 -22.45 -17.83 9.47
CA TRP A 204 -21.23 -18.62 9.70
C TRP A 204 -21.47 -20.14 9.63
N ASP A 205 -22.65 -20.61 10.04
CA ASP A 205 -23.03 -22.02 9.99
C ASP A 205 -23.14 -22.59 8.56
N ARG A 206 -23.20 -21.71 7.54
CA ARG A 206 -23.14 -22.08 6.12
C ARG A 206 -21.72 -22.13 5.57
N LEU A 207 -20.70 -21.88 6.39
CA LEU A 207 -19.30 -21.90 5.97
C LEU A 207 -18.56 -23.04 6.66
N ARG A 208 -17.83 -23.84 5.88
CA ARG A 208 -16.85 -24.80 6.40
C ARG A 208 -15.46 -24.36 6.00
N ILE A 209 -14.69 -23.88 6.97
CA ILE A 209 -13.29 -23.51 6.77
C ILE A 209 -12.46 -24.77 6.46
N VAL A 210 -11.66 -24.72 5.40
CA VAL A 210 -10.85 -25.85 4.94
C VAL A 210 -9.39 -25.66 5.34
N HIS A 211 -8.71 -24.66 4.80
CA HIS A 211 -7.30 -24.37 5.09
C HIS A 211 -6.97 -22.90 4.84
N PRO A 212 -5.91 -22.34 5.46
CA PRO A 212 -5.47 -20.97 5.19
C PRO A 212 -4.89 -20.84 3.77
N LEU A 213 -5.26 -19.78 3.06
CA LEU A 213 -4.68 -19.38 1.77
C LEU A 213 -3.55 -18.37 1.95
N GLY A 214 -3.64 -17.53 2.99
CA GLY A 214 -2.63 -16.52 3.29
C GLY A 214 -3.04 -15.65 4.47
N GLU A 215 -2.09 -14.87 4.97
CA GLU A 215 -2.29 -13.95 6.07
C GLU A 215 -1.74 -12.58 5.66
N GLY A 216 -2.62 -11.57 5.68
CA GLY A 216 -2.26 -10.17 5.44
C GLY A 216 -2.23 -9.38 6.73
N ALA A 217 -1.93 -8.08 6.62
CA ALA A 217 -1.90 -7.18 7.77
C ALA A 217 -3.26 -7.07 8.48
N SER A 218 -4.37 -7.07 7.73
CA SER A 218 -5.73 -6.88 8.25
C SER A 218 -6.46 -8.16 8.64
N GLY A 219 -5.96 -9.35 8.30
CA GLY A 219 -6.70 -10.57 8.51
C GLY A 219 -6.07 -11.82 7.91
N VAL A 220 -6.70 -12.96 8.17
CA VAL A 220 -6.33 -14.25 7.59
C VAL A 220 -7.37 -14.62 6.54
N ILE A 221 -6.89 -15.06 5.38
CA ILE A 221 -7.71 -15.52 4.26
C ILE A 221 -7.70 -17.05 4.26
N TYR A 222 -8.88 -17.64 4.25
CA TYR A 222 -9.09 -19.08 4.24
C TYR A 222 -9.79 -19.52 2.95
N MET A 223 -9.45 -20.71 2.50
CA MET A 223 -10.32 -21.46 1.61
C MET A 223 -11.46 -22.04 2.44
N ALA A 224 -12.70 -21.86 1.99
CA ALA A 224 -13.89 -22.37 2.67
C ALA A 224 -14.95 -22.85 1.67
N GLU A 225 -15.80 -23.75 2.13
CA GLU A 225 -16.98 -24.17 1.37
C GLU A 225 -18.21 -23.42 1.87
N LEU A 226 -18.95 -22.81 0.95
CA LEU A 226 -20.24 -22.18 1.20
C LEU A 226 -21.37 -23.14 0.81
N PHE A 227 -22.18 -23.52 1.79
CA PHE A 227 -23.39 -24.31 1.59
C PHE A 227 -24.54 -23.37 1.20
N HIS A 228 -25.00 -23.48 -0.04
CA HIS A 228 -26.13 -22.71 -0.55
C HIS A 228 -27.14 -23.62 -1.25
N ARG A 229 -28.29 -23.84 -0.61
CA ARG A 229 -29.31 -24.81 -1.05
C ARG A 229 -28.66 -26.19 -1.19
N ASP A 230 -28.79 -26.83 -2.35
CA ASP A 230 -28.22 -28.16 -2.66
C ASP A 230 -26.82 -28.09 -3.29
N GLN A 231 -26.17 -26.92 -3.26
CA GLN A 231 -24.84 -26.70 -3.83
C GLN A 231 -23.81 -26.37 -2.77
N VAL A 232 -22.59 -26.88 -2.97
CA VAL A 232 -21.39 -26.53 -2.22
C VAL A 232 -20.49 -25.73 -3.14
N LEU A 233 -20.28 -24.46 -2.82
CA LEU A 233 -19.48 -23.54 -3.64
C LEU A 233 -18.13 -23.28 -2.95
N PRO A 234 -17.00 -23.43 -3.66
CA PRO A 234 -15.72 -23.04 -3.11
C PRO A 234 -15.60 -21.51 -3.06
N VAL A 235 -15.20 -20.96 -1.92
CA VAL A 235 -15.09 -19.52 -1.67
C VAL A 235 -13.83 -19.18 -0.89
N ALA A 236 -13.36 -17.94 -1.01
CA ALA A 236 -12.35 -17.38 -0.12
C ALA A 236 -13.03 -16.62 1.02
N VAL A 237 -12.59 -16.82 2.25
CA VAL A 237 -13.14 -16.17 3.44
C VAL A 237 -12.03 -15.37 4.12
N LYS A 238 -12.13 -14.05 4.11
CA LYS A 238 -11.22 -13.16 4.85
C LYS A 238 -11.82 -12.87 6.21
N ILE A 239 -11.14 -13.30 7.28
CA ILE A 239 -11.50 -12.98 8.66
C ILE A 239 -10.58 -11.87 9.12
N PHE A 240 -11.15 -10.73 9.49
CA PHE A 240 -10.41 -9.56 9.92
C PHE A 240 -9.94 -9.68 11.37
N LYS A 241 -8.74 -9.16 11.64
CA LYS A 241 -8.22 -8.96 13.00
C LYS A 241 -8.82 -7.68 13.60
N GLY A 242 -8.85 -7.59 14.93
CA GLY A 242 -9.37 -6.42 15.64
C GLY A 242 -8.42 -5.23 15.69
N ASP A 243 -7.15 -5.44 15.35
CA ASP A 243 -6.07 -4.47 15.53
C ASP A 243 -5.90 -3.54 14.33
N ILE A 244 -5.25 -2.40 14.56
CA ILE A 244 -4.90 -1.45 13.51
C ILE A 244 -3.76 -1.98 12.63
N THR A 245 -3.88 -1.76 11.33
CA THR A 245 -2.86 -2.15 10.36
C THR A 245 -1.98 -0.96 9.94
N SER A 246 -0.93 -1.24 9.17
CA SER A 246 -0.14 -0.21 8.49
C SER A 246 -0.98 0.69 7.58
N ASP A 247 -2.02 0.13 6.98
CA ASP A 247 -2.76 0.75 5.88
C ASP A 247 -4.11 1.33 6.34
N GLY A 248 -4.66 0.83 7.44
CA GLY A 248 -5.84 1.40 8.09
C GLY A 248 -6.59 0.44 9.00
N LEU A 249 -7.88 0.73 9.21
CA LEU A 249 -8.78 -0.10 10.01
C LEU A 249 -9.40 -1.22 9.16
N PRO A 250 -9.38 -2.47 9.64
CA PRO A 250 -10.00 -3.61 8.94
C PRO A 250 -11.49 -3.40 8.59
N LEU A 251 -12.24 -2.67 9.42
CA LEU A 251 -13.65 -2.33 9.14
C LEU A 251 -13.81 -1.33 7.99
N SER A 252 -12.85 -0.42 7.83
CA SER A 252 -12.85 0.51 6.69
C SER A 252 -12.59 -0.25 5.39
N GLU A 253 -11.62 -1.16 5.38
CA GLU A 253 -11.37 -2.07 4.25
C GLU A 253 -12.62 -2.87 3.89
N MET A 254 -13.29 -3.46 4.88
CA MET A 254 -14.54 -4.19 4.62
C MET A 254 -15.59 -3.28 3.98
N THR A 255 -15.78 -2.07 4.50
CA THR A 255 -16.80 -1.14 4.00
C THR A 255 -16.51 -0.72 2.56
N THR A 256 -15.24 -0.41 2.25
CA THR A 256 -14.82 -0.02 0.89
C THR A 256 -14.90 -1.18 -0.09
N CYS A 257 -14.51 -2.40 0.30
CA CYS A 257 -14.70 -3.62 -0.49
C CYS A 257 -16.16 -3.83 -0.88
N ILE A 258 -17.08 -3.60 0.07
CA ILE A 258 -18.52 -3.79 -0.15
C ILE A 258 -19.05 -2.70 -1.09
N GLN A 259 -18.72 -1.43 -0.84
CA GLN A 259 -19.18 -0.29 -1.63
C GLN A 259 -18.61 -0.30 -3.05
N ALA A 260 -17.40 -0.82 -3.23
CA ALA A 260 -16.81 -1.00 -4.56
C ALA A 260 -17.73 -1.82 -5.47
N GLY A 261 -18.55 -2.72 -4.94
CA GLY A 261 -19.52 -3.46 -5.74
C GLY A 261 -18.85 -4.41 -6.75
N LYS A 262 -19.55 -4.70 -7.84
CA LYS A 262 -19.08 -5.68 -8.85
C LYS A 262 -18.41 -4.98 -10.01
N HIS A 263 -17.18 -5.38 -10.32
CA HIS A 263 -16.45 -4.97 -11.50
C HIS A 263 -15.56 -6.12 -12.00
N PRO A 264 -15.41 -6.35 -13.33
CA PRO A 264 -14.61 -7.46 -13.86
C PRO A 264 -13.13 -7.45 -13.46
N GLY A 265 -12.58 -6.27 -13.22
CA GLY A 265 -11.19 -6.06 -12.76
C GLY A 265 -11.02 -6.02 -11.23
N LEU A 266 -12.04 -6.34 -10.44
CA LEU A 266 -11.97 -6.42 -8.97
C LEU A 266 -12.21 -7.86 -8.50
N ILE A 267 -11.64 -8.23 -7.35
CA ILE A 267 -11.95 -9.50 -6.69
C ILE A 267 -13.42 -9.48 -6.23
N PRO A 268 -14.29 -10.40 -6.70
CA PRO A 268 -15.71 -10.31 -6.40
C PRO A 268 -16.03 -10.66 -4.94
N VAL A 269 -16.68 -9.72 -4.24
CA VAL A 269 -17.23 -9.93 -2.90
C VAL A 269 -18.63 -10.56 -3.01
N LEU A 270 -18.82 -11.70 -2.36
CA LEU A 270 -20.08 -12.46 -2.36
C LEU A 270 -21.00 -12.06 -1.20
N GLY A 271 -20.42 -11.73 -0.05
CA GLY A 271 -21.19 -11.36 1.14
C GLY A 271 -20.33 -11.01 2.34
N ARG A 272 -20.99 -10.53 3.40
CA ARG A 272 -20.39 -10.35 4.73
C ARG A 272 -20.75 -11.51 5.63
N ILE A 273 -19.80 -11.96 6.45
CA ILE A 273 -20.04 -12.99 7.46
C ILE A 273 -20.97 -12.44 8.55
N ALA A 274 -21.93 -13.26 8.98
CA ALA A 274 -22.78 -12.99 10.13
C ALA A 274 -22.69 -14.12 11.17
N HIS A 275 -22.87 -13.75 12.45
CA HIS A 275 -22.90 -14.69 13.58
C HIS A 275 -21.63 -15.54 13.73
N HIS A 276 -20.45 -14.97 13.45
CA HIS A 276 -19.19 -15.64 13.76
C HIS A 276 -19.10 -15.96 15.27
N PRO A 277 -18.69 -17.17 15.69
CA PRO A 277 -18.71 -17.59 17.10
C PRO A 277 -17.93 -16.67 18.05
N ALA A 278 -16.80 -16.15 17.58
CA ALA A 278 -15.97 -15.19 18.32
C ALA A 278 -16.34 -13.71 18.05
N GLY A 279 -17.43 -13.42 17.36
CA GLY A 279 -17.83 -12.06 16.99
C GLY A 279 -16.93 -11.38 15.96
N ALA A 280 -16.06 -12.13 15.28
CA ALA A 280 -15.15 -11.59 14.27
C ALA A 280 -15.91 -11.11 13.02
N ASN A 281 -15.40 -10.03 12.43
CA ASN A 281 -15.86 -9.51 11.15
C ASN A 281 -15.16 -10.26 10.01
N GLY A 282 -15.87 -10.54 8.92
CA GLY A 282 -15.25 -11.11 7.73
C GLY A 282 -16.04 -10.94 6.44
N LEU A 283 -15.35 -11.15 5.33
CA LEU A 283 -15.90 -11.14 3.98
C LEU A 283 -15.82 -12.53 3.36
N VAL A 284 -16.84 -12.88 2.60
CA VAL A 284 -16.84 -14.02 1.69
C VAL A 284 -16.64 -13.48 0.28
N MET A 285 -15.65 -14.02 -0.42
CA MET A 285 -15.19 -13.58 -1.72
C MET A 285 -15.16 -14.79 -2.66
N SER A 286 -15.16 -14.55 -3.96
CA SER A 286 -14.96 -15.63 -4.93
C SER A 286 -13.57 -16.23 -4.73
N LEU A 287 -13.48 -17.56 -4.75
CA LEU A 287 -12.18 -18.21 -4.80
C LEU A 287 -11.53 -17.87 -6.15
N ILE A 288 -10.32 -17.33 -6.10
CA ILE A 288 -9.57 -16.98 -7.31
C ILE A 288 -8.96 -18.27 -7.91
N ASP A 289 -9.06 -18.38 -9.23
CA ASP A 289 -8.47 -19.49 -9.99
C ASP A 289 -6.94 -19.53 -9.79
N THR A 290 -6.38 -20.72 -9.63
CA THR A 290 -4.95 -20.93 -9.36
C THR A 290 -4.02 -20.44 -10.48
N ARG A 291 -4.56 -20.12 -11.66
CA ARG A 291 -3.82 -19.48 -12.76
C ARG A 291 -3.46 -18.02 -12.48
N PHE A 292 -4.17 -17.36 -11.57
CA PHE A 292 -3.83 -16.01 -11.15
C PHE A 292 -2.66 -16.04 -10.17
N ARG A 293 -1.72 -15.12 -10.38
CA ARG A 293 -0.55 -14.91 -9.51
C ARG A 293 -0.33 -13.42 -9.29
N ASN A 294 0.35 -13.05 -8.21
CA ASN A 294 0.76 -11.67 -7.98
C ASN A 294 1.65 -11.20 -9.13
N LEU A 295 1.41 -9.98 -9.63
CA LEU A 295 2.17 -9.38 -10.72
C LEU A 295 3.60 -9.03 -10.32
N ALA A 296 3.81 -8.70 -9.04
CA ALA A 296 5.13 -8.43 -8.45
C ALA A 296 5.16 -8.77 -6.95
N ASP A 297 6.36 -8.76 -6.38
CA ASP A 297 6.60 -8.74 -4.94
C ASP A 297 6.55 -7.29 -4.41
N PRO A 298 6.22 -7.08 -3.12
CA PRO A 298 6.13 -5.75 -2.53
C PRO A 298 7.48 -5.01 -2.51
N PRO A 299 7.50 -3.69 -2.24
CA PRO A 299 8.72 -2.90 -2.25
C PRO A 299 9.76 -3.41 -1.24
N SER A 300 11.03 -3.37 -1.66
CA SER A 300 12.17 -3.75 -0.82
C SER A 300 12.75 -2.55 -0.04
N LEU A 301 13.64 -2.82 0.91
CA LEU A 301 14.45 -1.79 1.57
C LEU A 301 15.30 -0.96 0.58
N GLN A 302 15.57 -1.49 -0.62
CA GLN A 302 16.33 -0.76 -1.63
C GLN A 302 15.42 0.16 -2.46
N SER A 303 14.32 -0.38 -2.97
CA SER A 303 13.38 0.35 -3.82
C SER A 303 12.52 1.35 -3.04
N CYS A 304 12.33 1.12 -1.73
CA CYS A 304 11.53 1.92 -0.79
C CYS A 304 10.02 1.90 -1.08
N THR A 305 9.64 2.25 -2.31
CA THR A 305 8.26 2.47 -2.75
C THR A 305 7.93 1.83 -4.09
N ARG A 306 8.88 1.15 -4.75
CA ARG A 306 8.64 0.47 -6.04
C ARG A 306 8.65 -1.05 -5.86
N ASP A 307 7.74 -1.73 -6.55
CA ASP A 307 7.60 -3.19 -6.47
C ASP A 307 8.79 -3.92 -7.09
N VAL A 308 9.00 -5.16 -6.65
CA VAL A 308 10.11 -6.01 -7.08
C VAL A 308 9.56 -7.10 -7.97
N TYR A 309 10.06 -7.18 -9.20
CA TYR A 309 9.67 -8.22 -10.15
C TYR A 309 10.73 -9.32 -10.18
N ALA A 310 10.29 -10.55 -10.44
CA ALA A 310 11.22 -11.66 -10.66
C ALA A 310 12.18 -11.35 -11.82
N GLN A 311 13.42 -11.81 -11.70
CA GLN A 311 14.48 -11.52 -12.64
C GLN A 311 14.12 -12.04 -14.04
N GLY A 312 14.24 -11.18 -15.06
CA GLY A 312 13.99 -11.57 -16.45
C GLY A 312 12.52 -11.67 -16.84
N VAL A 313 11.58 -11.31 -15.96
CA VAL A 313 10.16 -11.18 -16.33
C VAL A 313 10.03 -10.16 -17.45
N ARG A 314 9.31 -10.57 -18.50
CA ARG A 314 8.97 -9.74 -19.64
C ARG A 314 7.49 -9.91 -19.99
N PHE A 315 6.93 -8.88 -20.61
CA PHE A 315 5.56 -8.87 -21.09
C PHE A 315 5.53 -8.45 -22.55
N ASP A 316 4.72 -9.14 -23.35
CA ASP A 316 4.38 -8.64 -24.67
C ASP A 316 3.45 -7.42 -24.56
N LEU A 317 3.33 -6.67 -25.66
CA LEU A 317 2.51 -5.46 -25.70
C LEU A 317 1.04 -5.76 -25.40
N THR A 318 0.54 -6.91 -25.83
CA THR A 318 -0.84 -7.37 -25.60
C THR A 318 -1.13 -7.50 -24.11
N THR A 319 -0.25 -8.16 -23.38
CA THR A 319 -0.33 -8.37 -21.94
C THR A 319 -0.27 -7.04 -21.20
N ILE A 320 0.66 -6.15 -21.57
CA ILE A 320 0.75 -4.80 -20.99
C ILE A 320 -0.57 -4.05 -21.20
N LEU A 321 -1.14 -4.09 -22.40
CA LEU A 321 -2.41 -3.41 -22.69
C LEU A 321 -3.59 -3.99 -21.89
N HIS A 322 -3.69 -5.32 -21.77
CA HIS A 322 -4.75 -5.94 -20.97
C HIS A 322 -4.62 -5.58 -19.48
N LEU A 323 -3.42 -5.72 -18.91
CA LEU A 323 -3.15 -5.38 -17.53
C LEU A 323 -3.50 -3.92 -17.24
N THR A 324 -3.01 -3.01 -18.07
CA THR A 324 -3.20 -1.57 -17.86
C THR A 324 -4.65 -1.14 -18.07
N LEU A 325 -5.35 -1.72 -19.04
CA LEU A 325 -6.76 -1.41 -19.29
C LEU A 325 -7.67 -1.95 -18.17
N ASP A 326 -7.47 -3.19 -17.73
CA ASP A 326 -8.27 -3.78 -16.63
C ASP A 326 -8.11 -2.99 -15.33
N ILE A 327 -6.88 -2.55 -15.02
CA ILE A 327 -6.59 -1.76 -13.82
C ILE A 327 -7.09 -0.32 -13.95
N ALA A 328 -6.95 0.31 -15.11
CA ALA A 328 -7.50 1.64 -15.35
C ALA A 328 -9.03 1.64 -15.21
N ALA A 329 -9.70 0.63 -15.77
CA ALA A 329 -11.14 0.46 -15.64
C ALA A 329 -11.57 0.19 -14.19
N ALA A 330 -10.83 -0.65 -13.45
CA ALA A 330 -11.10 -0.89 -12.04
C ALA A 330 -10.95 0.38 -11.20
N ALA A 331 -9.89 1.17 -11.41
CA ALA A 331 -9.68 2.44 -10.72
C ALA A 331 -10.76 3.47 -11.08
N HIS A 332 -11.11 3.61 -12.36
CA HIS A 332 -12.22 4.47 -12.80
C HIS A 332 -13.53 4.08 -12.11
N HIS A 333 -13.84 2.79 -12.05
CA HIS A 333 -15.03 2.27 -11.36
C HIS A 333 -15.01 2.62 -9.86
N LEU A 334 -13.89 2.41 -9.17
CA LEU A 334 -13.75 2.81 -7.76
C LEU A 334 -13.99 4.32 -7.57
N HIS A 335 -13.47 5.14 -8.48
CA HIS A 335 -13.64 6.58 -8.43
C HIS A 335 -15.10 7.01 -8.60
N GLN A 336 -15.86 6.31 -9.44
CA GLN A 336 -17.31 6.51 -9.60
C GLN A 336 -18.08 6.09 -8.35
N GLN A 337 -17.60 5.08 -7.62
CA GLN A 337 -18.15 4.67 -6.33
C GLN A 337 -17.74 5.58 -5.16
N GLY A 338 -16.94 6.62 -5.41
CA GLY A 338 -16.48 7.54 -4.37
C GLY A 338 -15.34 6.98 -3.52
N ILE A 339 -14.52 6.10 -4.08
CA ILE A 339 -13.42 5.39 -3.39
C ILE A 339 -12.10 5.77 -4.04
N ILE A 340 -11.08 6.05 -3.22
CA ILE A 340 -9.66 5.99 -3.59
C ILE A 340 -9.12 4.65 -3.11
N HIS A 341 -8.41 3.90 -3.94
CA HIS A 341 -7.80 2.63 -3.52
C HIS A 341 -6.65 2.88 -2.53
N GLY A 342 -5.85 3.92 -2.77
CA GLY A 342 -4.77 4.38 -1.89
C GLY A 342 -3.53 3.48 -1.90
N ASP A 343 -3.60 2.32 -2.56
CA ASP A 343 -2.52 1.31 -2.61
C ASP A 343 -2.45 0.59 -3.96
N LEU A 344 -2.60 1.35 -5.05
CA LEU A 344 -2.51 0.81 -6.40
C LEU A 344 -1.05 0.42 -6.72
N TYR A 345 -0.75 -0.87 -6.54
CA TYR A 345 0.57 -1.47 -6.70
C TYR A 345 0.49 -2.77 -7.50
N ALA A 346 1.59 -3.18 -8.14
CA ALA A 346 1.66 -4.45 -8.85
C ALA A 346 1.52 -5.65 -7.89
N HIS A 347 2.05 -5.59 -6.67
CA HIS A 347 1.89 -6.68 -5.71
C HIS A 347 0.44 -6.89 -5.23
N ASN A 348 -0.42 -5.87 -5.41
CA ASN A 348 -1.87 -5.94 -5.14
C ASN A 348 -2.70 -6.33 -6.37
N ILE A 349 -2.04 -6.65 -7.49
CA ILE A 349 -2.66 -7.06 -8.74
C ILE A 349 -2.40 -8.55 -8.98
N LEU A 350 -3.47 -9.30 -9.10
CA LEU A 350 -3.45 -10.67 -9.56
C LEU A 350 -3.60 -10.69 -11.08
N HIS A 351 -2.81 -11.50 -11.78
CA HIS A 351 -2.91 -11.64 -13.22
C HIS A 351 -2.79 -13.08 -13.71
N GLU A 352 -3.43 -13.39 -14.84
CA GLU A 352 -3.21 -14.64 -15.58
C GLU A 352 -2.29 -14.42 -16.81
N GLU A 353 -1.92 -15.50 -17.48
CA GLU A 353 -0.98 -15.47 -18.63
C GLU A 353 -1.50 -14.64 -19.82
N GLN A 354 -2.83 -14.58 -20.02
CA GLN A 354 -3.47 -13.82 -21.09
C GLN A 354 -3.61 -12.32 -20.77
N GLY A 355 -3.11 -11.86 -19.62
CA GLY A 355 -3.06 -10.44 -19.24
C GLY A 355 -4.31 -9.90 -18.56
N ARG A 356 -5.30 -10.74 -18.25
CA ARG A 356 -6.44 -10.32 -17.40
C ARG A 356 -5.95 -10.02 -15.99
N ALA A 357 -6.37 -8.89 -15.44
CA ALA A 357 -5.97 -8.43 -14.12
C ALA A 357 -7.16 -8.36 -13.15
N LEU A 358 -6.90 -8.65 -11.88
CA LEU A 358 -7.79 -8.42 -10.76
C LEU A 358 -7.06 -7.59 -9.72
N LEU A 359 -7.58 -6.40 -9.43
CA LEU A 359 -7.12 -5.56 -8.34
C LEU A 359 -7.74 -6.03 -7.02
N GLY A 360 -6.90 -6.18 -6.01
CA GLY A 360 -7.27 -6.55 -4.65
C GLY A 360 -6.59 -5.66 -3.61
N ASP A 361 -6.68 -6.09 -2.35
CA ASP A 361 -6.16 -5.41 -1.16
C ASP A 361 -6.65 -3.96 -0.95
N PHE A 362 -7.80 -3.85 -0.30
CA PHE A 362 -8.43 -2.58 0.01
C PHE A 362 -7.98 -2.04 1.37
N GLY A 363 -6.88 -2.55 1.95
CA GLY A 363 -6.41 -2.18 3.29
C GLY A 363 -6.20 -0.67 3.46
N ALA A 364 -5.76 0.02 2.41
CA ALA A 364 -5.57 1.47 2.36
C ALA A 364 -6.76 2.26 1.80
N ALA A 365 -7.77 1.57 1.28
CA ALA A 365 -8.84 2.20 0.53
C ALA A 365 -9.64 3.14 1.43
N SER A 366 -9.99 4.29 0.87
CA SER A 366 -10.62 5.38 1.59
C SER A 366 -11.81 5.91 0.79
N LEU A 367 -12.93 6.17 1.47
CA LEU A 367 -14.03 6.91 0.88
C LEU A 367 -13.63 8.37 0.67
N TYR A 368 -14.21 9.02 -0.32
CA TYR A 368 -14.01 10.45 -0.50
C TYR A 368 -14.40 11.22 0.77
N PRO A 369 -13.56 12.18 1.21
CA PRO A 369 -13.93 13.08 2.29
C PRO A 369 -15.12 13.95 1.85
N PRO A 370 -15.92 14.47 2.79
CA PRO A 370 -16.89 15.50 2.48
C PRO A 370 -16.16 16.72 1.92
N GLY A 371 -16.68 17.30 0.84
CA GLY A 371 -16.03 18.42 0.18
C GLY A 371 -16.50 18.64 -1.25
N PRO A 372 -15.96 19.68 -1.91
CA PRO A 372 -16.29 19.97 -3.30
C PRO A 372 -15.74 18.89 -4.25
N LEU A 373 -16.37 18.71 -5.40
CA LEU A 373 -15.90 17.79 -6.45
C LEU A 373 -14.45 18.05 -6.85
N ALA A 374 -13.98 19.30 -6.79
CA ALA A 374 -12.59 19.66 -7.07
C ALA A 374 -11.58 19.00 -6.12
N LEU A 375 -11.95 18.71 -4.87
CA LEU A 375 -11.10 17.95 -3.94
C LEU A 375 -11.03 16.48 -4.38
N HIS A 376 -12.17 15.89 -4.74
CA HIS A 376 -12.23 14.50 -5.22
C HIS A 376 -11.41 14.32 -6.49
N SER A 377 -11.55 15.21 -7.48
CA SER A 377 -10.73 15.17 -8.69
C SER A 377 -9.23 15.27 -8.40
N ARG A 378 -8.82 16.10 -7.43
CA ARG A 378 -7.41 16.20 -7.02
C ARG A 378 -6.90 14.92 -6.33
N LEU A 379 -7.73 14.26 -5.53
CA LEU A 379 -7.39 12.95 -4.94
C LEU A 379 -7.21 11.89 -6.03
N GLN A 380 -8.09 11.85 -7.02
CA GLN A 380 -7.97 10.94 -8.17
C GLN A 380 -6.64 11.16 -8.91
N GLN A 381 -6.21 12.41 -9.09
CA GLN A 381 -4.93 12.75 -9.71
C GLN A 381 -3.71 12.26 -8.92
N LEU A 382 -3.80 12.10 -7.60
CA LEU A 382 -2.75 11.43 -6.83
C LEU A 382 -2.65 9.95 -7.21
N GLU A 383 -3.79 9.25 -7.26
CA GLU A 383 -3.85 7.83 -7.61
C GLU A 383 -3.46 7.54 -9.07
N VAL A 384 -3.72 8.49 -9.99
CA VAL A 384 -3.22 8.40 -11.38
C VAL A 384 -1.70 8.30 -11.43
N ARG A 385 -0.99 8.94 -10.50
CA ARG A 385 0.47 8.80 -10.44
C ARG A 385 0.89 7.38 -10.04
N ALA A 386 0.17 6.75 -9.11
CA ALA A 386 0.40 5.33 -8.77
C ALA A 386 0.22 4.44 -10.00
N PHE A 387 -0.82 4.69 -10.81
CA PHE A 387 -0.98 4.01 -12.10
C PHE A 387 0.18 4.30 -13.06
N GLY A 388 0.67 5.54 -13.11
CA GLY A 388 1.88 5.90 -13.86
C GLY A 388 3.12 5.10 -13.44
N CYS A 389 3.29 4.83 -12.14
CA CYS A 389 4.37 3.99 -11.63
C CYS A 389 4.22 2.53 -12.08
N LEU A 390 3.00 1.97 -12.01
CA LEU A 390 2.71 0.63 -12.53
C LEU A 390 2.99 0.54 -14.04
N LEU A 391 2.51 1.52 -14.82
CA LEU A 391 2.73 1.57 -16.26
C LEU A 391 4.22 1.69 -16.59
N GLU A 392 4.99 2.44 -15.81
CA GLU A 392 6.45 2.49 -15.93
C GLU A 392 7.09 1.12 -15.73
N GLU A 393 6.73 0.42 -14.66
CA GLU A 393 7.25 -0.91 -14.35
C GLU A 393 6.96 -1.91 -15.47
N LEU A 394 5.75 -1.89 -16.02
CA LEU A 394 5.32 -2.78 -17.10
C LEU A 394 6.04 -2.46 -18.41
N VAL A 395 6.12 -1.19 -18.80
CA VAL A 395 6.73 -0.77 -20.06
C VAL A 395 8.25 -1.02 -20.07
N GLU A 396 8.95 -0.83 -18.94
CA GLU A 396 10.37 -1.19 -18.81
C GLU A 396 10.64 -2.69 -19.01
N ARG A 397 9.61 -3.52 -18.79
CA ARG A 397 9.64 -4.98 -18.95
C ARG A 397 9.01 -5.44 -20.26
N SER A 398 8.75 -4.54 -21.19
CA SER A 398 8.29 -4.90 -22.54
C SER A 398 9.32 -5.79 -23.25
N ASP A 399 8.85 -6.79 -23.99
CA ASP A 399 9.66 -7.56 -24.94
C ASP A 399 10.03 -6.76 -26.20
N MET A 400 9.32 -5.66 -26.46
CA MET A 400 9.54 -4.81 -27.62
C MET A 400 10.61 -3.75 -27.32
N PRO A 401 11.61 -3.56 -28.21
CA PRO A 401 12.58 -2.47 -28.07
C PRO A 401 11.90 -1.10 -28.05
N ALA A 402 12.42 -0.16 -27.26
CA ALA A 402 11.94 1.22 -27.25
C ALA A 402 12.03 1.83 -28.66
N GLY A 403 10.97 2.49 -29.11
CA GLY A 403 10.89 3.13 -30.43
C GLY A 403 10.69 2.19 -31.62
N SER A 404 10.49 0.88 -31.39
CA SER A 404 10.17 -0.08 -32.45
C SER A 404 8.68 -0.13 -32.84
N ASP A 405 7.81 0.48 -32.03
CA ASP A 405 6.37 0.43 -32.17
C ASP A 405 5.72 1.75 -31.74
N ASP A 406 4.91 2.35 -32.61
CA ASP A 406 4.18 3.60 -32.33
C ASP A 406 3.29 3.48 -31.09
N ARG A 407 2.73 2.30 -30.82
CA ARG A 407 1.86 2.05 -29.66
C ARG A 407 2.63 2.07 -28.35
N LEU A 408 3.83 1.49 -28.34
CA LEU A 408 4.71 1.57 -27.18
C LEU A 408 5.12 3.02 -26.92
N THR A 409 5.31 3.80 -27.97
CA THR A 409 5.54 5.25 -27.89
C THR A 409 4.34 5.98 -27.26
N THR A 410 3.10 5.63 -27.65
CA THR A 410 1.88 6.18 -27.00
C THR A 410 1.81 5.80 -25.52
N LEU A 411 2.12 4.55 -25.15
CA LEU A 411 2.18 4.13 -23.73
C LEU A 411 3.22 4.92 -22.94
N HIS A 412 4.39 5.19 -23.52
CA HIS A 412 5.40 6.05 -22.89
C HIS A 412 4.91 7.49 -22.69
N GLN A 413 4.14 8.05 -23.64
CA GLN A 413 3.55 9.39 -23.51
C GLN A 413 2.47 9.42 -22.43
N LEU A 414 1.59 8.42 -22.37
CA LEU A 414 0.59 8.26 -21.32
C LEU A 414 1.26 8.16 -19.95
N LYS A 415 2.30 7.33 -19.83
CA LYS A 415 3.14 7.20 -18.63
C LYS A 415 3.68 8.56 -18.18
N ALA A 416 4.28 9.33 -19.10
CA ALA A 416 4.86 10.63 -18.78
C ALA A 416 3.80 11.62 -18.25
N ARG A 417 2.58 11.63 -18.80
CA ARG A 417 1.49 12.47 -18.30
C ARG A 417 0.99 12.02 -16.92
N CYS A 418 0.87 10.71 -16.68
CA CYS A 418 0.50 10.17 -15.36
C CYS A 418 1.55 10.51 -14.29
N LEU A 419 2.83 10.49 -14.65
CA LEU A 419 3.96 10.80 -13.78
C LEU A 419 4.31 12.30 -13.67
N SER A 420 3.47 13.19 -14.20
CA SER A 420 3.70 14.63 -14.10
C SER A 420 3.87 15.10 -12.64
N ASP A 421 4.87 15.94 -12.41
CA ASP A 421 5.12 16.60 -11.12
C ASP A 421 4.10 17.73 -10.85
N ILE A 422 3.23 18.05 -11.82
CA ILE A 422 2.09 18.96 -11.65
C ILE A 422 0.81 18.11 -11.54
N PRO A 423 0.28 17.84 -10.33
CA PRO A 423 -0.84 16.92 -10.14
C PRO A 423 -2.06 17.24 -11.01
N THR A 424 -2.38 18.52 -11.18
CA THR A 424 -3.54 18.98 -11.97
C THR A 424 -3.44 18.73 -13.46
N SER A 425 -2.25 18.40 -13.99
CA SER A 425 -2.04 18.07 -15.41
C SER A 425 -2.17 16.57 -15.71
N ARG A 426 -2.32 15.73 -14.68
CA ARG A 426 -2.48 14.29 -14.84
C ARG A 426 -3.88 14.00 -15.39
N PRO A 427 -4.02 13.05 -16.34
CA PRO A 427 -5.32 12.69 -16.88
C PRO A 427 -6.19 12.01 -15.82
N SER A 428 -7.49 12.03 -16.01
CA SER A 428 -8.45 11.19 -15.26
C SER A 428 -8.37 9.73 -15.69
N PHE A 429 -8.80 8.80 -14.84
CA PHE A 429 -8.87 7.38 -15.24
C PHE A 429 -9.86 7.13 -16.40
N GLN A 430 -10.88 7.97 -16.56
CA GLN A 430 -11.75 7.92 -17.73
C GLN A 430 -10.99 8.20 -19.04
N GLU A 431 -10.13 9.22 -19.05
CA GLU A 431 -9.28 9.55 -20.22
C GLU A 431 -8.23 8.46 -20.47
N ILE A 432 -7.62 7.92 -19.40
CA ILE A 432 -6.67 6.81 -19.47
C ILE A 432 -7.33 5.58 -20.09
N GLU A 433 -8.51 5.18 -19.60
CA GLU A 433 -9.25 4.02 -20.10
C GLU A 433 -9.61 4.19 -21.59
N GLN A 434 -10.08 5.37 -22.00
CA GLN A 434 -10.39 5.68 -23.38
C GLN A 434 -9.17 5.56 -24.30
N GLU A 435 -8.03 6.13 -23.88
CA GLU A 435 -6.79 6.09 -24.65
C GLU A 435 -6.25 4.67 -24.80
N LEU A 436 -6.22 3.90 -23.71
CA LEU A 436 -5.82 2.49 -23.74
C LEU A 436 -6.77 1.66 -24.61
N GLY A 437 -8.08 1.93 -24.56
CA GLY A 437 -9.09 1.29 -25.40
C GLY A 437 -8.89 1.54 -26.89
N VAL A 438 -8.47 2.76 -27.28
CA VAL A 438 -8.12 3.10 -28.67
C VAL A 438 -6.88 2.33 -29.13
N ILE A 439 -5.84 2.25 -28.29
CA ILE A 439 -4.62 1.49 -28.60
C ILE A 439 -4.97 0.00 -28.78
N ALA A 440 -5.71 -0.57 -27.83
CA ALA A 440 -6.17 -1.97 -27.84
C ALA A 440 -6.99 -2.30 -29.10
N SER A 441 -7.97 -1.45 -29.44
CA SER A 441 -8.81 -1.61 -30.63
C SER A 441 -8.00 -1.56 -31.94
N THR A 442 -6.97 -0.72 -31.97
CA THR A 442 -6.06 -0.62 -33.12
C THR A 442 -5.26 -1.90 -33.29
N CYS A 443 -4.76 -2.50 -32.21
CA CYS A 443 -4.07 -3.79 -32.25
C CYS A 443 -4.97 -4.93 -32.75
N ALA A 444 -6.22 -4.98 -32.29
CA ALA A 444 -7.19 -6.01 -32.68
C ALA A 444 -7.51 -5.94 -34.19
N LYS A 445 -7.70 -4.72 -34.73
CA LYS A 445 -7.97 -4.51 -36.17
C LYS A 445 -6.82 -4.94 -37.09
N HIS A 446 -5.58 -4.92 -36.60
CA HIS A 446 -4.40 -5.36 -37.36
C HIS A 446 -4.09 -6.85 -37.18
N GLY A 447 -4.97 -7.62 -36.52
CA GLY A 447 -4.79 -9.06 -36.30
C GLY A 447 -3.67 -9.41 -35.33
N LEU A 448 -3.17 -8.44 -34.56
CA LEU A 448 -2.07 -8.62 -33.60
C LEU A 448 -2.57 -9.08 -32.22
N ILE A 449 -3.86 -8.92 -31.93
CA ILE A 449 -4.51 -9.42 -30.72
C ILE A 449 -5.83 -10.10 -31.10
N PRO A 450 -6.08 -11.34 -30.66
CA PRO A 450 -7.39 -11.96 -30.82
C PRO A 450 -8.49 -11.11 -30.16
N VAL A 451 -9.58 -10.82 -30.88
CA VAL A 451 -10.73 -10.05 -30.34
C VAL A 451 -11.33 -10.74 -29.10
N GLU A 452 -11.21 -12.06 -29.03
CA GLU A 452 -11.68 -12.89 -27.91
C GLU A 452 -10.90 -12.63 -26.61
N THR A 453 -9.63 -12.24 -26.69
CA THR A 453 -8.78 -11.95 -25.53
C THR A 453 -8.87 -10.50 -25.06
N MET A 454 -9.52 -9.61 -25.83
CA MET A 454 -9.68 -8.21 -25.44
C MET A 454 -10.57 -8.05 -24.17
N PRO A 455 -10.30 -7.03 -23.33
CA PRO A 455 -11.13 -6.73 -22.17
C PRO A 455 -12.59 -6.49 -22.55
N VAL A 456 -13.50 -6.84 -21.64
CA VAL A 456 -14.97 -6.81 -21.87
C VAL A 456 -15.46 -5.44 -22.38
N LEU A 457 -14.80 -4.36 -21.97
CA LEU A 457 -15.11 -2.98 -22.36
C LEU A 457 -14.88 -2.72 -23.86
N VAL A 458 -13.92 -3.39 -24.50
CA VAL A 458 -13.64 -3.25 -25.95
C VAL A 458 -14.63 -4.07 -26.80
N LYS A 459 -15.34 -5.02 -26.19
CA LYS A 459 -16.31 -5.90 -26.88
C LYS A 459 -17.68 -5.25 -27.11
N GLN A 460 -17.95 -4.07 -26.53
CA GLN A 460 -19.19 -3.34 -26.82
C GLN A 460 -19.01 -2.45 -28.05
N PRO A 461 -19.79 -2.65 -29.13
CA PRO A 461 -19.79 -1.68 -30.22
C PRO A 461 -20.29 -0.34 -29.68
N ALA A 462 -19.62 0.75 -30.03
CA ALA A 462 -20.13 2.09 -29.81
C ALA A 462 -21.57 2.14 -30.33
N LYS A 463 -22.55 2.22 -29.43
CA LYS A 463 -23.91 2.55 -29.83
C LYS A 463 -23.85 3.99 -30.35
N ALA A 464 -23.90 4.10 -31.67
CA ALA A 464 -24.01 5.36 -32.40
C ALA A 464 -25.29 6.11 -32.04
#